data_AF-A0A9X1XV77-F1
#
_entry.id   AF-A0A9X1XV77-F1
#
_cell.length_a   1.000
_cell.length_b   1.000
_cell.length_c   1.000
_cell.angle_alpha   90.00
_cell.angle_beta   90.00
_cell.angle_gamma   90.00
#
_symmetry.space_group_name_H-M   'P 1'
#
loop_
_entity.id
_entity.type
_entity.pdbx_description
1 polymer ?
#
loop_
_entity_poly.entity_id
_entity_poly.type
_entity_poly.pdbx_seq_one_letter_code
_entity_poly.pdbx_strand_id
1 'polypeptide(L)'
;MTDDCFKLLRKNFRISGKTIIDHIKRNHFEPGNFAGENDICSFCGESNKLTKEHVLPKWCFQNDPLRNFETLINGTKQPFMKTVIPACPSCNNETLSKIEKYTLELFRSTDLDNEYYEYEQSLNVIRWLEIIDYKFHVLNFRRKYLKGNSNEFIPIFKEVPMSIMRFNIDLSPFKALSQLRNSQSRIKKSSKDSRYYSLVFWKSKNKDAFFFHTMDEFIYFEFPEYKMAMFYFFKKEFKSNYEAEKEAKQIIISQYGITDKTKLE
;
A
#
# COMPACT_ATOMS: atom_id res chain seq x y z
N MET A 1 -13.31 19.25 0.62
CA MET A 1 -13.79 18.02 -0.05
C MET A 1 -12.86 16.82 0.21
N THR A 2 -11.62 16.78 -0.29
CA THR A 2 -10.71 15.64 -0.03
C THR A 2 -10.28 15.55 1.44
N ASP A 3 -10.03 16.69 2.10
CA ASP A 3 -9.69 16.73 3.52
C ASP A 3 -10.80 16.13 4.41
N ASP A 4 -12.07 16.32 4.05
CA ASP A 4 -13.21 15.73 4.76
C ASP A 4 -13.20 14.20 4.66
N CYS A 5 -12.77 13.65 3.51
CA CYS A 5 -12.63 12.22 3.30
C CYS A 5 -11.50 11.65 4.17
N PHE A 6 -10.35 12.33 4.25
CA PHE A 6 -9.27 11.94 5.17
C PHE A 6 -9.70 12.05 6.64
N LYS A 7 -10.44 13.10 7.01
CA LYS A 7 -11.02 13.26 8.36
C LYS A 7 -11.97 12.12 8.70
N LEU A 8 -12.83 11.72 7.76
CA LEU A 8 -13.77 10.61 7.95
C LEU A 8 -13.04 9.27 8.16
N LEU A 9 -12.04 8.95 7.34
CA LEU A 9 -11.23 7.75 7.53
C LEU A 9 -10.54 7.73 8.91
N ARG A 10 -9.98 8.86 9.33
CA ARG A 10 -9.40 9.00 10.68
C ARG A 10 -10.42 8.72 11.77
N LYS A 11 -11.63 9.28 11.66
CA LYS A 11 -12.72 9.05 12.61
C LYS A 11 -13.10 7.57 12.65
N ASN A 12 -13.29 6.93 11.50
CA ASN A 12 -13.66 5.53 11.39
C ASN A 12 -12.61 4.62 12.06
N PHE A 13 -11.31 4.85 11.81
CA PHE A 13 -10.27 4.05 12.46
C PHE A 13 -10.11 4.31 13.96
N ARG A 14 -10.49 5.49 14.46
CA ARG A 14 -10.51 5.75 15.92
C ARG A 14 -11.65 5.00 16.60
N ILE A 15 -12.81 4.91 15.96
CA ILE A 15 -14.00 4.25 16.49
C ILE A 15 -13.90 2.73 16.34
N SER A 16 -13.71 2.25 15.11
CA SER A 16 -13.83 0.84 14.75
C SER A 16 -12.48 0.14 14.57
N GLY A 17 -11.36 0.84 14.72
CA GLY A 17 -10.06 0.31 14.34
C GLY A 17 -9.66 -0.96 15.10
N LYS A 18 -9.96 -1.02 16.41
CA LYS A 18 -9.75 -2.21 17.23
C LYS A 18 -10.61 -3.39 16.73
N THR A 19 -11.91 -3.15 16.53
CA THR A 19 -12.85 -4.15 16.02
C THR A 19 -12.39 -4.74 14.69
N ILE A 20 -11.89 -3.91 13.78
CA ILE A 20 -11.37 -4.36 12.47
C ILE A 20 -10.16 -5.29 12.65
N ILE A 21 -9.20 -4.91 13.50
CA ILE A 21 -7.99 -5.72 13.75
C ILE A 21 -8.35 -7.04 14.44
N ASP A 22 -9.22 -7.01 15.45
CA ASP A 22 -9.63 -8.19 16.19
C ASP A 22 -10.42 -9.16 15.28
N HIS A 23 -11.26 -8.63 14.38
CA HIS A 23 -11.94 -9.45 13.38
C HIS A 23 -10.95 -10.10 12.39
N ILE A 24 -9.97 -9.34 11.87
CA ILE A 24 -8.92 -9.90 11.00
C ILE A 24 -8.14 -10.99 11.73
N LYS A 25 -7.78 -10.76 12.99
CA LYS A 25 -7.02 -11.73 13.80
C LYS A 25 -7.77 -13.05 13.95
N ARG A 26 -9.02 -12.99 14.38
CA ARG A 26 -9.86 -14.18 14.65
C ARG A 26 -10.30 -14.93 13.40
N ASN A 27 -10.43 -14.27 12.25
CA ASN A 27 -10.94 -14.90 11.03
C ASN A 27 -9.86 -15.25 10.01
N HIS A 28 -8.68 -14.64 10.08
CA HIS A 28 -7.65 -14.80 9.05
C HIS A 28 -6.24 -15.03 9.56
N PHE A 29 -5.99 -14.90 10.86
CA PHE A 29 -4.62 -14.96 11.40
C PHE A 29 -4.34 -16.14 12.32
N GLU A 30 -5.23 -16.44 13.27
CA GLU A 30 -5.03 -17.51 14.26
C GLU A 30 -5.37 -18.88 13.65
N PRO A 31 -4.38 -19.75 13.34
CA PRO A 31 -4.65 -21.06 12.75
C PRO A 31 -5.37 -21.97 13.77
N GLY A 32 -6.31 -22.78 13.29
CA GLY A 32 -6.97 -23.82 14.08
C GLY A 32 -8.29 -23.43 14.76
N ASN A 33 -8.67 -22.14 14.81
CA ASN A 33 -9.97 -21.72 15.34
C ASN A 33 -10.48 -20.43 14.68
N PHE A 34 -10.63 -20.45 13.35
CA PHE A 34 -11.24 -19.33 12.65
C PHE A 34 -12.70 -19.18 13.08
N ALA A 35 -13.09 -17.97 13.49
CA ALA A 35 -14.45 -17.73 13.96
C ALA A 35 -15.53 -17.93 12.87
N GLY A 36 -15.14 -17.95 11.58
CA GLY A 36 -16.06 -18.18 10.47
C GLY A 36 -17.08 -17.06 10.29
N GLU A 37 -16.77 -15.87 10.80
CA GLU A 37 -17.66 -14.71 10.74
C GLU A 37 -17.73 -14.16 9.32
N ASN A 38 -18.86 -13.55 8.97
CA ASN A 38 -18.97 -12.75 7.76
C ASN A 38 -17.97 -11.59 7.81
N ASP A 39 -17.40 -11.26 6.65
CA ASP A 39 -16.50 -10.13 6.51
C ASP A 39 -17.15 -8.83 7.00
N ILE A 40 -16.28 -7.90 7.41
CA ILE A 40 -16.64 -6.50 7.68
C ILE A 40 -15.82 -5.55 6.82
N CYS A 41 -16.29 -4.31 6.70
CA CYS A 41 -15.59 -3.25 6.01
C CYS A 41 -14.24 -2.98 6.67
N SER A 42 -13.17 -3.05 5.89
CA SER A 42 -11.79 -2.87 6.35
C SER A 42 -11.48 -1.45 6.85
N PHE A 43 -12.41 -0.51 6.72
CA PHE A 43 -12.20 0.91 7.06
C PHE A 43 -13.13 1.42 8.16
N CYS A 44 -14.36 0.91 8.26
CA CYS A 44 -15.33 1.35 9.27
C CYS A 44 -15.97 0.22 10.09
N GLY A 45 -15.74 -1.05 9.75
CA GLY A 45 -16.29 -2.20 10.47
C GLY A 45 -17.76 -2.54 10.15
N GLU A 46 -18.42 -1.82 9.24
CA GLU A 46 -19.77 -2.15 8.76
C GLU A 46 -19.80 -3.52 8.07
N SER A 47 -20.80 -4.36 8.33
CA SER A 47 -20.93 -5.71 7.75
C SER A 47 -21.92 -5.75 6.58
N ASN A 48 -22.76 -4.72 6.43
CA ASN A 48 -23.81 -4.72 5.41
C ASN A 48 -23.30 -4.36 4.00
N LYS A 49 -23.76 -5.14 3.01
CA LYS A 49 -23.59 -4.88 1.56
C LYS A 49 -22.16 -4.56 1.15
N LEU A 50 -21.22 -5.42 1.57
CA LEU A 50 -19.82 -5.25 1.24
C LEU A 50 -19.56 -5.30 -0.26
N THR A 51 -18.65 -4.42 -0.67
CA THR A 51 -18.10 -4.31 -2.03
C THR A 51 -16.64 -4.73 -2.02
N LYS A 52 -16.06 -4.85 -3.22
CA LYS A 52 -14.65 -5.18 -3.41
C LYS A 52 -13.86 -3.90 -3.66
N GLU A 53 -13.10 -3.46 -2.68
CA GLU A 53 -12.22 -2.32 -2.81
C GLU A 53 -10.86 -2.76 -3.33
N HIS A 54 -10.31 -2.06 -4.33
CA HIS A 54 -8.99 -2.39 -4.83
C HIS A 54 -7.89 -1.92 -3.88
N VAL A 55 -6.87 -2.77 -3.69
CA VAL A 55 -5.71 -2.43 -2.85
C VAL A 55 -4.91 -1.27 -3.44
N LEU A 56 -4.78 -1.28 -4.75
CA LEU A 56 -4.20 -0.20 -5.53
C LEU A 56 -5.26 0.30 -6.53
N PRO A 57 -5.34 1.61 -6.79
CA PRO A 57 -6.28 2.15 -7.78
C PRO A 57 -5.97 1.65 -9.19
N LYS A 58 -7.00 1.29 -9.98
CA LYS A 58 -6.82 0.76 -11.34
C LYS A 58 -6.00 1.65 -12.27
N TRP A 59 -6.08 2.97 -12.07
CA TRP A 59 -5.34 3.94 -12.86
C TRP A 59 -3.81 3.87 -12.62
N CYS A 60 -3.33 3.31 -11.50
CA CYS A 60 -1.90 3.15 -11.24
C CYS A 60 -1.20 2.26 -12.28
N PHE A 61 -1.97 1.47 -13.04
CA PHE A 61 -1.46 0.65 -14.14
C PHE A 61 -2.28 0.81 -15.41
N GLN A 62 -2.72 2.04 -15.71
CA GLN A 62 -3.50 2.34 -16.92
C GLN A 62 -4.77 1.51 -17.12
N ASN A 63 -5.34 0.94 -16.05
CA ASN A 63 -6.41 -0.06 -16.12
C ASN A 63 -6.03 -1.33 -16.90
N ASP A 64 -4.75 -1.63 -17.09
CA ASP A 64 -4.27 -2.86 -17.71
C ASP A 64 -4.63 -4.07 -16.82
N PRO A 65 -5.61 -4.88 -17.23
CA PRO A 65 -6.09 -5.98 -16.41
C PRO A 65 -5.12 -7.17 -16.39
N LEU A 66 -4.15 -7.21 -17.30
CA LEU A 66 -3.15 -8.28 -17.44
C LEU A 66 -1.90 -8.01 -16.61
N ARG A 67 -1.76 -6.80 -16.06
CA ARG A 67 -0.60 -6.43 -15.27
C ARG A 67 -0.57 -7.21 -13.96
N ASN A 68 0.59 -7.81 -13.71
CA ASN A 68 0.88 -8.50 -12.46
C ASN A 68 2.01 -7.77 -11.74
N PHE A 69 1.98 -7.79 -10.41
CA PHE A 69 3.17 -7.52 -9.62
C PHE A 69 3.64 -8.80 -8.95
N GLU A 70 4.95 -8.93 -8.78
CA GLU A 70 5.55 -10.07 -8.09
C GLU A 70 5.55 -9.78 -6.60
N THR A 71 4.96 -10.66 -5.80
CA THR A 71 5.14 -10.58 -4.35
C THR A 71 6.39 -11.33 -3.93
N LEU A 72 7.32 -10.62 -3.29
CA LEU A 72 8.56 -11.14 -2.71
C LEU A 72 8.36 -12.38 -1.81
N ILE A 73 7.15 -12.57 -1.28
CA ILE A 73 6.82 -13.63 -0.32
C ILE A 73 6.77 -15.02 -0.97
N ASN A 74 6.41 -15.13 -2.24
CA ASN A 74 6.22 -16.45 -2.88
C ASN A 74 6.56 -16.51 -4.37
N GLY A 75 7.13 -15.45 -4.94
CA GLY A 75 7.46 -15.39 -6.37
C GLY A 75 6.25 -15.55 -7.30
N THR A 76 5.02 -15.52 -6.77
CA THR A 76 3.81 -15.60 -7.59
C THR A 76 3.46 -14.23 -8.13
N LYS A 77 3.20 -14.20 -9.43
CA LYS A 77 2.60 -13.05 -10.12
C LYS A 77 1.17 -12.89 -9.63
N GLN A 78 0.87 -11.73 -9.06
CA GLN A 78 -0.46 -11.41 -8.57
C GLN A 78 -1.17 -10.49 -9.55
N PRO A 79 -2.31 -10.92 -10.12
CA PRO A 79 -3.10 -10.08 -10.98
C PRO A 79 -3.66 -8.92 -10.17
N PHE A 80 -3.28 -7.71 -10.57
CA PHE A 80 -3.69 -6.47 -9.93
C PHE A 80 -5.21 -6.36 -9.77
N MET A 81 -5.96 -6.72 -10.80
CA MET A 81 -7.42 -6.61 -10.79
C MET A 81 -8.10 -7.50 -9.76
N LYS A 82 -7.40 -8.53 -9.26
CA LYS A 82 -7.90 -9.46 -8.25
C LYS A 82 -7.40 -9.13 -6.83
N THR A 83 -6.58 -8.09 -6.66
CA THR A 83 -6.09 -7.66 -5.35
C THR A 83 -7.09 -6.68 -4.72
N VAL A 84 -8.11 -7.26 -4.08
CA VAL A 84 -9.21 -6.52 -3.45
C VAL A 84 -9.40 -6.89 -1.98
N ILE A 85 -9.98 -5.99 -1.20
CA ILE A 85 -10.36 -6.17 0.21
C ILE A 85 -11.83 -5.76 0.44
N PRO A 86 -12.49 -6.25 1.49
CA PRO A 86 -13.88 -5.87 1.77
C PRO A 86 -13.99 -4.40 2.22
N ALA A 87 -14.93 -3.67 1.62
CA ALA A 87 -15.28 -2.31 2.02
C ALA A 87 -16.78 -2.05 1.82
N CYS A 88 -17.43 -1.29 2.69
CA CYS A 88 -18.81 -0.87 2.47
C CYS A 88 -18.90 0.19 1.34
N PRO A 89 -20.08 0.40 0.73
CA PRO A 89 -20.24 1.35 -0.38
C PRO A 89 -19.82 2.78 -0.03
N SER A 90 -20.11 3.25 1.19
CA SER A 90 -19.73 4.60 1.61
C SER A 90 -18.20 4.77 1.74
N CYS A 91 -17.49 3.78 2.30
CA CYS A 91 -16.03 3.84 2.35
C CYS A 91 -15.42 3.74 0.94
N ASN A 92 -15.88 2.79 0.12
CA ASN A 92 -15.33 2.56 -1.22
C ASN A 92 -15.65 3.72 -2.18
N ASN A 93 -16.94 3.97 -2.44
CA ASN A 93 -17.38 4.84 -3.53
C ASN A 93 -17.43 6.32 -3.16
N GLU A 94 -17.61 6.67 -1.87
CA GLU A 94 -17.79 8.06 -1.45
C GLU A 94 -16.54 8.65 -0.78
N THR A 95 -15.71 7.81 -0.15
CA THR A 95 -14.54 8.26 0.61
C THR A 95 -13.24 7.97 -0.15
N LEU A 96 -12.93 6.70 -0.40
CA LEU A 96 -11.69 6.28 -1.03
C LEU A 96 -11.63 6.72 -2.49
N SER A 97 -12.71 6.53 -3.26
CA SER A 97 -12.81 6.99 -4.65
C SER A 97 -12.54 8.50 -4.81
N LYS A 98 -13.00 9.34 -3.87
CA LYS A 98 -12.73 10.79 -3.92
C LYS A 98 -11.26 11.13 -3.63
N ILE A 99 -10.64 10.42 -2.69
CA ILE A 99 -9.20 10.56 -2.41
C ILE A 99 -8.41 10.16 -3.66
N GLU A 100 -8.72 9.01 -4.25
CA GLU A 100 -8.03 8.51 -5.43
C GLU A 100 -8.23 9.40 -6.65
N LYS A 101 -9.42 9.95 -6.85
CA LYS A 101 -9.71 10.92 -7.92
C LYS A 101 -8.87 12.20 -7.75
N TYR A 102 -8.82 12.75 -6.53
CA TYR A 102 -7.98 13.91 -6.24
C TYR A 102 -6.49 13.64 -6.54
N THR A 103 -5.96 12.50 -6.09
CA THR A 103 -4.57 12.13 -6.36
C THR A 103 -4.29 11.95 -7.86
N LEU A 104 -5.21 11.33 -8.59
CA LEU A 104 -5.09 11.17 -10.04
C LEU A 104 -5.12 12.52 -10.77
N GLU A 105 -6.01 13.43 -10.38
CA GLU A 105 -6.08 14.78 -10.95
C GLU A 105 -4.80 15.55 -10.69
N LEU A 106 -4.27 15.49 -9.46
CA LEU A 106 -3.00 16.09 -9.07
C LEU A 106 -1.84 15.59 -9.94
N PHE A 107 -1.74 14.28 -10.16
CA PHE A 107 -0.67 13.71 -11.00
C PHE A 107 -0.81 14.07 -12.48
N ARG A 108 -2.03 14.30 -12.97
CA ARG A 108 -2.28 14.71 -14.36
C ARG A 108 -2.02 16.19 -14.60
N SER A 109 -2.25 17.04 -13.60
CA SER A 109 -2.15 18.49 -13.74
C SER A 109 -0.74 19.03 -13.51
N THR A 110 0.13 18.30 -12.82
CA THR A 110 1.46 18.77 -12.47
C THR A 110 2.51 18.26 -13.45
N ASP A 111 3.26 19.19 -14.03
CA ASP A 111 4.45 18.90 -14.82
C ASP A 111 5.71 19.14 -13.99
N LEU A 112 6.39 18.05 -13.60
CA LEU A 112 7.61 18.09 -12.79
C LEU A 112 8.81 18.76 -13.49
N ASP A 113 8.70 19.09 -14.79
CA ASP A 113 9.69 19.92 -15.46
C ASP A 113 9.67 21.39 -15.00
N ASN A 114 8.50 21.88 -14.60
CA ASN A 114 8.27 23.30 -14.38
C ASN A 114 7.81 23.59 -12.94
N GLU A 115 7.16 22.63 -12.30
CA GLU A 115 6.51 22.81 -11.01
C GLU A 115 6.75 21.61 -10.07
N TYR A 116 6.82 21.89 -8.77
CA TYR A 116 6.84 20.86 -7.74
C TYR A 116 5.49 20.83 -7.02
N TYR A 117 5.14 19.69 -6.43
CA TYR A 117 3.96 19.59 -5.59
C TYR A 117 4.07 20.53 -4.39
N GLU A 118 2.98 21.24 -4.10
CA GLU A 118 2.90 22.05 -2.89
C GLU A 118 2.99 21.18 -1.64
N TYR A 119 3.31 21.80 -0.52
CA TYR A 119 3.47 21.13 0.77
C TYR A 119 2.24 20.28 1.13
N GLU A 120 1.04 20.86 1.12
CA GLU A 120 -0.20 20.13 1.46
C GLU A 120 -0.58 19.06 0.43
N GLN A 121 -0.27 19.29 -0.85
CA GLN A 121 -0.47 18.29 -1.89
C GLN A 121 0.41 17.06 -1.61
N SER A 122 1.68 17.27 -1.26
CA SER A 122 2.61 16.21 -0.87
C SER A 122 2.12 15.47 0.38
N LEU A 123 1.62 16.17 1.40
CA LEU A 123 1.05 15.52 2.58
C LEU A 123 -0.19 14.68 2.24
N ASN A 124 -1.01 15.09 1.27
CA ASN A 124 -2.15 14.30 0.81
C ASN A 124 -1.72 13.05 0.04
N VAL A 125 -0.64 13.13 -0.76
CA VAL A 125 -0.03 11.95 -1.38
C VAL A 125 0.49 10.98 -0.31
N ILE A 126 1.16 11.47 0.74
CA ILE A 126 1.58 10.66 1.89
C ILE A 126 0.38 9.91 2.50
N ARG A 127 -0.71 10.62 2.79
CA ARG A 127 -1.93 10.02 3.37
C ARG A 127 -2.51 8.92 2.48
N TRP A 128 -2.53 9.14 1.16
CA TRP A 128 -2.99 8.14 0.20
C TRP A 128 -2.06 6.91 0.14
N LEU A 129 -0.73 7.11 0.15
CA LEU A 129 0.24 6.01 0.18
C LEU A 129 0.14 5.16 1.46
N GLU A 130 -0.11 5.79 2.61
CA GLU A 130 -0.35 5.07 3.87
C GLU A 130 -1.65 4.26 3.85
N ILE A 131 -2.68 4.73 3.14
CA ILE A 131 -3.92 3.96 2.90
C ILE A 131 -3.61 2.72 2.05
N ILE A 132 -2.81 2.87 0.99
CA ILE A 132 -2.37 1.74 0.15
C ILE A 132 -1.62 0.69 0.98
N ASP A 133 -0.67 1.12 1.81
CA ASP A 133 0.09 0.20 2.66
C ASP A 133 -0.81 -0.56 3.65
N TYR A 134 -1.77 0.13 4.27
CA TYR A 134 -2.79 -0.53 5.09
C TYR A 134 -3.60 -1.55 4.30
N LYS A 135 -4.04 -1.21 3.08
CA LYS A 135 -4.77 -2.12 2.19
C LYS A 135 -3.94 -3.39 1.89
N PHE A 136 -2.63 -3.25 1.66
CA PHE A 136 -1.71 -4.37 1.48
C PHE A 136 -1.57 -5.23 2.74
N HIS A 137 -1.52 -4.62 3.92
CA HIS A 137 -1.53 -5.37 5.17
C HIS A 137 -2.80 -6.22 5.27
N VAL A 138 -3.99 -5.63 5.14
CA VAL A 138 -5.27 -6.37 5.22
C VAL A 138 -5.30 -7.51 4.20
N LEU A 139 -4.91 -7.25 2.95
CA LEU A 139 -4.85 -8.25 1.90
C LEU A 139 -3.97 -9.45 2.27
N ASN A 140 -2.76 -9.21 2.79
CA ASN A 140 -1.83 -10.28 3.13
C ASN A 140 -2.23 -11.06 4.38
N PHE A 141 -2.95 -10.45 5.33
CA PHE A 141 -3.56 -11.18 6.44
C PHE A 141 -4.67 -12.12 5.96
N ARG A 142 -5.46 -11.69 4.98
CA ARG A 142 -6.59 -12.48 4.43
C ARG A 142 -6.15 -13.60 3.49
N ARG A 143 -4.92 -13.54 2.98
CA ARG A 143 -4.40 -14.50 2.01
C ARG A 143 -3.67 -15.64 2.70
N LYS A 144 -4.02 -16.84 2.26
CA LYS A 144 -3.26 -18.06 2.54
C LYS A 144 -2.18 -18.24 1.49
N TYR A 145 -1.11 -18.92 1.88
CA TYR A 145 -0.09 -19.34 0.93
C TYR A 145 -0.69 -20.26 -0.14
N LEU A 146 -0.50 -19.90 -1.40
CA LEU A 146 -0.84 -20.73 -2.55
C LEU A 146 0.45 -21.31 -3.12
N LYS A 147 0.41 -22.60 -3.49
CA LYS A 147 1.52 -23.34 -4.11
C LYS A 147 2.08 -22.55 -5.30
N GLY A 148 3.36 -22.23 -5.28
CA GLY A 148 4.09 -21.76 -6.47
C GLY A 148 4.30 -22.89 -7.48
N ASN A 149 4.66 -22.55 -8.72
CA ASN A 149 4.89 -23.53 -9.80
C ASN A 149 6.13 -24.44 -9.58
N SER A 150 6.86 -24.30 -8.48
CA SER A 150 7.99 -25.17 -8.11
C SER A 150 7.53 -26.39 -7.29
N ASN A 151 8.16 -27.53 -7.55
CA ASN A 151 7.67 -28.86 -7.15
C ASN A 151 7.88 -29.27 -5.67
N GLU A 152 8.29 -28.36 -4.79
CA GLU A 152 8.42 -28.66 -3.35
C GLU A 152 7.41 -27.84 -2.55
N PHE A 153 6.19 -28.37 -2.47
CA PHE A 153 5.13 -27.79 -1.66
C PHE A 153 5.07 -28.51 -0.32
N ILE A 154 5.40 -27.82 0.78
CA ILE A 154 5.22 -28.36 2.13
C ILE A 154 3.79 -28.03 2.60
N PRO A 155 2.90 -29.04 2.81
CA PRO A 155 1.48 -28.81 3.13
C PRO A 155 1.23 -27.93 4.36
N ILE A 156 2.14 -27.94 5.33
CA ILE A 156 2.05 -27.14 6.56
C ILE A 156 1.99 -25.62 6.29
N PHE A 157 2.54 -25.15 5.17
CA PHE A 157 2.52 -23.73 4.82
C PHE A 157 1.14 -23.22 4.39
N LYS A 158 0.16 -24.09 4.09
CA LYS A 158 -1.24 -23.66 3.84
C LYS A 158 -1.88 -22.96 5.03
N GLU A 159 -1.42 -23.31 6.23
CA GLU A 159 -2.02 -22.86 7.49
C GLU A 159 -1.37 -21.57 8.01
N VAL A 160 -0.23 -21.17 7.42
CA VAL A 160 0.49 -19.96 7.79
C VAL A 160 0.02 -18.79 6.91
N PRO A 161 -0.49 -17.69 7.51
CA PRO A 161 -0.87 -16.50 6.76
C PRO A 161 0.29 -15.86 5.99
N MET A 162 0.02 -15.36 4.78
CA MET A 162 1.02 -14.65 3.97
C MET A 162 1.60 -13.43 4.69
N SER A 163 0.84 -12.80 5.59
CA SER A 163 1.32 -11.68 6.41
C SER A 163 2.51 -12.01 7.31
N ILE A 164 2.69 -13.28 7.68
CA ILE A 164 3.79 -13.78 8.51
C ILE A 164 4.98 -14.22 7.67
N MET A 165 4.74 -14.72 6.45
CA MET A 165 5.78 -15.28 5.56
C MET A 165 6.70 -14.21 4.95
N ARG A 166 7.34 -13.42 5.78
CA ARG A 166 8.12 -12.26 5.38
C ARG A 166 9.46 -12.27 6.10
N PHE A 167 10.53 -12.35 5.32
CA PHE A 167 11.90 -12.37 5.84
C PHE A 167 12.25 -11.11 6.62
N ASN A 168 11.74 -9.94 6.20
CA ASN A 168 12.02 -8.67 6.89
C ASN A 168 11.39 -8.55 8.29
N ILE A 169 10.56 -9.52 8.71
CA ILE A 169 10.01 -9.59 10.07
C ILE A 169 10.35 -10.92 10.76
N ASP A 170 11.35 -11.65 10.29
CA ASP A 170 11.80 -12.92 10.87
C ASP A 170 10.66 -13.93 11.07
N LEU A 171 9.70 -13.95 10.14
CA LEU A 171 8.53 -14.82 10.21
C LEU A 171 7.70 -14.63 11.52
N SER A 172 7.74 -13.44 12.13
CA SER A 172 7.13 -13.19 13.44
C SER A 172 5.65 -12.80 13.34
N PRO A 173 4.72 -13.60 13.93
CA PRO A 173 3.31 -13.25 13.99
C PRO A 173 3.05 -11.94 14.76
N PHE A 174 3.80 -11.72 15.84
CA PHE A 174 3.68 -10.52 16.66
C PHE A 174 4.09 -9.27 15.89
N LYS A 175 5.21 -9.33 15.14
CA LYS A 175 5.63 -8.24 14.27
C LYS A 175 4.58 -7.98 13.20
N ALA A 176 4.04 -9.02 12.54
CA ALA A 176 3.00 -8.85 11.53
C ALA A 176 1.77 -8.08 12.07
N LEU A 177 1.24 -8.46 13.24
CA LEU A 177 0.13 -7.77 13.87
C LEU A 177 0.49 -6.34 14.31
N SER A 178 1.71 -6.13 14.80
CA SER A 178 2.22 -4.80 15.13
C SER A 178 2.22 -3.89 13.89
N GLN A 179 2.70 -4.37 12.75
CA GLN A 179 2.73 -3.59 11.51
C GLN A 179 1.32 -3.25 11.01
N LEU A 180 0.35 -4.16 11.09
CA LEU A 180 -1.05 -3.87 10.79
C LEU A 180 -1.63 -2.77 11.71
N ARG A 181 -1.30 -2.81 13.01
CA ARG A 181 -1.69 -1.75 13.96
C ARG A 181 -1.01 -0.42 13.63
N ASN A 182 0.26 -0.46 13.23
CA ASN A 182 1.05 0.72 12.90
C ASN A 182 0.55 1.39 11.63
N SER A 183 0.19 0.63 10.58
CA SER A 183 -0.40 1.19 9.35
C SER A 183 -1.75 1.86 9.64
N GLN A 184 -2.60 1.26 10.46
CA GLN A 184 -3.82 1.93 10.94
C GLN A 184 -3.51 3.19 11.76
N SER A 185 -2.50 3.14 12.63
CA SER A 185 -2.05 4.27 13.45
C SER A 185 -1.57 5.44 12.60
N ARG A 186 -0.83 5.16 11.52
CA ARG A 186 -0.42 6.16 10.52
C ARG A 186 -1.63 6.90 9.97
N ILE A 187 -2.65 6.19 9.48
CA ILE A 187 -3.85 6.84 8.92
C ILE A 187 -4.55 7.71 9.97
N LYS A 188 -4.63 7.29 11.24
CA LYS A 188 -5.26 8.05 12.34
C LYS A 188 -4.58 9.39 12.65
N LYS A 189 -3.28 9.55 12.37
CA LYS A 189 -2.53 10.80 12.58
C LYS A 189 -2.90 11.83 11.52
N SER A 190 -3.30 13.04 11.93
CA SER A 190 -3.68 14.12 11.02
C SER A 190 -2.47 14.78 10.37
N SER A 191 -1.51 15.22 11.19
CA SER A 191 -0.25 15.81 10.74
C SER A 191 0.65 14.76 10.11
N LYS A 192 1.34 15.18 9.05
CA LYS A 192 2.32 14.40 8.29
C LYS A 192 3.64 15.16 8.13
N ASP A 193 3.85 16.18 8.95
CA ASP A 193 4.95 17.14 8.76
C ASP A 193 6.31 16.45 8.89
N SER A 194 6.47 15.57 9.89
CA SER A 194 7.71 14.79 10.06
C SER A 194 7.99 13.80 8.92
N ARG A 195 7.00 13.56 8.06
CA ARG A 195 7.07 12.62 6.92
C ARG A 195 7.29 13.32 5.59
N TYR A 196 7.21 14.65 5.55
CA TYR A 196 7.33 15.41 4.31
C TYR A 196 8.59 15.03 3.53
N TYR A 197 9.75 15.06 4.19
CA TYR A 197 11.02 14.71 3.56
C TYR A 197 11.21 13.21 3.26
N SER A 198 10.27 12.36 3.69
CA SER A 198 10.32 10.91 3.44
C SER A 198 9.62 10.54 2.14
N LEU A 199 8.94 11.49 1.50
CA LEU A 199 8.35 11.37 0.17
C LEU A 199 9.22 12.14 -0.81
N VAL A 200 9.63 11.45 -1.86
CA VAL A 200 10.45 12.01 -2.93
C VAL A 200 9.75 11.81 -4.26
N PHE A 201 9.82 12.84 -5.08
CA PHE A 201 9.31 12.86 -6.45
C PHE A 201 10.47 13.21 -7.38
N TRP A 202 10.49 12.60 -8.56
CA TRP A 202 11.37 13.03 -9.63
C TRP A 202 10.73 12.77 -10.98
N LYS A 203 11.23 13.50 -11.98
CA LYS A 203 10.87 13.23 -13.37
C LYS A 203 11.40 11.87 -13.79
N SER A 204 10.54 11.10 -14.44
CA SER A 204 10.92 9.86 -15.10
C SER A 204 10.90 10.01 -16.62
N LYS A 205 11.93 9.47 -17.27
CA LYS A 205 11.98 9.27 -18.73
C LYS A 205 11.72 7.81 -19.12
N ASN A 206 11.49 6.93 -18.14
CA ASN A 206 11.25 5.52 -18.39
C ASN A 206 9.90 5.34 -19.08
N LYS A 207 9.87 4.46 -20.09
CA LYS A 207 8.66 4.13 -20.84
C LYS A 207 7.83 3.05 -20.17
N ASP A 208 8.45 2.28 -19.29
CA ASP A 208 7.82 1.19 -18.58
C ASP A 208 7.35 1.66 -17.20
N ALA A 209 6.15 1.27 -16.81
CA ALA A 209 5.66 1.54 -15.46
C ALA A 209 6.25 0.51 -14.48
N PHE A 210 6.86 1.00 -13.41
CA PHE A 210 7.49 0.18 -12.38
C PHE A 210 6.76 0.34 -11.04
N PHE A 211 6.68 -0.75 -10.28
CA PHE A 211 6.06 -0.75 -8.96
C PHE A 211 6.69 -1.82 -8.08
N PHE A 212 7.09 -1.44 -6.87
CA PHE A 212 7.38 -2.39 -5.81
C PHE A 212 7.00 -1.81 -4.46
N HIS A 213 6.74 -2.70 -3.51
CA HIS A 213 6.30 -2.36 -2.18
C HIS A 213 6.87 -3.34 -1.17
N THR A 214 7.45 -2.80 -0.10
CA THR A 214 7.79 -3.56 1.10
C THR A 214 6.94 -3.01 2.24
N MET A 215 5.93 -3.80 2.64
CA MET A 215 4.99 -3.45 3.72
C MET A 215 5.71 -2.88 4.94
N ASP A 216 5.21 -1.74 5.41
CA ASP A 216 5.70 -1.02 6.59
C ASP A 216 7.14 -0.45 6.47
N GLU A 217 7.78 -0.55 5.30
CA GLU A 217 9.12 -0.01 5.03
C GLU A 217 9.07 1.08 3.95
N PHE A 218 8.71 0.73 2.72
CA PHE A 218 8.64 1.69 1.60
C PHE A 218 7.73 1.24 0.45
N ILE A 219 7.36 2.20 -0.39
CA ILE A 219 6.61 2.01 -1.63
C ILE A 219 7.22 2.85 -2.77
N TYR A 220 7.26 2.28 -3.96
CA TYR A 220 7.76 2.92 -5.17
C TYR A 220 6.76 2.79 -6.31
N PHE A 221 6.55 3.89 -7.03
CA PHE A 221 5.83 3.92 -8.28
C PHE A 221 6.62 4.69 -9.33
N GLU A 222 6.52 4.22 -10.56
CA GLU A 222 6.92 4.96 -11.75
C GLU A 222 5.76 4.94 -12.74
N PHE A 223 5.31 6.14 -13.09
CA PHE A 223 4.19 6.38 -13.99
C PHE A 223 4.69 7.08 -15.27
N PRO A 224 4.96 6.34 -16.35
CA PRO A 224 5.36 6.89 -17.63
C PRO A 224 4.35 7.90 -18.20
N GLU A 225 3.06 7.70 -17.90
CA GLU A 225 1.96 8.53 -18.41
C GLU A 225 2.02 9.94 -17.85
N TYR A 226 2.52 10.09 -16.62
CA TYR A 226 2.69 11.36 -15.92
C TYR A 226 4.16 11.79 -15.90
N LYS A 227 5.05 11.05 -16.59
CA LYS A 227 6.51 11.28 -16.63
C LYS A 227 7.12 11.47 -15.24
N MET A 228 6.63 10.72 -14.25
CA MET A 228 7.03 10.87 -12.85
C MET A 228 7.34 9.53 -12.21
N ALA A 229 8.24 9.56 -11.24
CA ALA A 229 8.40 8.51 -10.25
C ALA A 229 8.30 9.11 -8.84
N MET A 230 7.85 8.27 -7.91
CA MET A 230 7.79 8.63 -6.50
C MET A 230 8.18 7.47 -5.62
N PHE A 231 8.82 7.79 -4.51
CA PHE A 231 9.22 6.84 -3.49
C PHE A 231 8.85 7.39 -2.11
N TYR A 232 8.30 6.54 -1.25
CA TYR A 232 7.93 6.94 0.10
C TYR A 232 8.41 5.92 1.13
N PHE A 233 9.05 6.41 2.19
CA PHE A 233 9.43 5.62 3.37
C PHE A 233 8.36 5.73 4.46
N PHE A 234 7.78 4.61 4.88
CA PHE A 234 6.70 4.59 5.88
C PHE A 234 7.19 4.88 7.30
N LYS A 235 8.47 4.60 7.59
CA LYS A 235 9.06 4.67 8.95
C LYS A 235 10.25 5.60 9.08
N LYS A 236 11.11 5.66 8.08
CA LYS A 236 12.27 6.54 8.11
C LYS A 236 11.80 7.99 7.98
N GLU A 237 12.48 8.87 8.72
CA GLU A 237 12.32 10.32 8.63
C GLU A 237 13.68 10.88 8.23
N PHE A 238 13.68 11.93 7.41
CA PHE A 238 14.88 12.51 6.84
C PHE A 238 14.92 14.00 7.16
N LYS A 239 16.12 14.57 7.21
CA LYS A 239 16.27 16.02 7.43
C LYS A 239 16.06 16.82 6.15
N SER A 240 16.18 16.16 4.99
CA SER A 240 15.98 16.76 3.68
C SER A 240 15.54 15.72 2.65
N ASN A 241 14.90 16.19 1.56
CA ASN A 241 14.56 15.34 0.41
C ASN A 241 15.79 14.70 -0.24
N TYR A 242 16.94 15.38 -0.23
CA TYR A 242 18.17 14.88 -0.84
C TYR A 242 18.67 13.59 -0.17
N GLU A 243 18.61 13.51 1.15
CA GLU A 243 18.97 12.29 1.89
C GLU A 243 18.04 11.13 1.56
N ALA A 244 16.73 11.40 1.53
CA ALA A 244 15.72 10.40 1.18
C ALA A 244 15.87 9.92 -0.27
N GLU A 245 16.14 10.82 -1.21
CA GLU A 245 16.31 10.50 -2.62
C GLU A 245 17.54 9.62 -2.85
N LYS A 246 18.66 9.94 -2.20
CA LYS A 246 19.89 9.13 -2.27
C LYS A 246 19.64 7.70 -1.81
N GLU A 247 18.94 7.51 -0.71
CA GLU A 247 18.59 6.17 -0.20
C GLU A 247 17.58 5.46 -1.12
N ALA A 248 16.56 6.18 -1.60
CA ALA A 248 15.56 5.63 -2.52
C ALA A 248 16.21 5.10 -3.81
N LYS A 249 17.13 5.86 -4.41
CA LYS A 249 17.87 5.46 -5.62
C LYS A 249 18.69 4.18 -5.38
N GLN A 250 19.33 4.03 -4.22
CA GLN A 250 20.06 2.81 -3.87
C GLN A 250 19.14 1.59 -3.79
N ILE A 251 17.95 1.76 -3.17
CA ILE A 251 16.95 0.68 -3.08
C ILE A 251 16.45 0.29 -4.48
N ILE A 252 16.13 1.27 -5.33
CA ILE A 252 15.66 1.02 -6.70
C ILE A 252 16.69 0.24 -7.52
N ILE A 253 17.97 0.65 -7.46
CA ILE A 253 19.08 -0.05 -8.14
C ILE A 253 19.16 -1.51 -7.66
N SER A 254 19.03 -1.75 -6.35
CA SER A 254 19.09 -3.10 -5.79
C SER A 254 17.91 -3.99 -6.23
N GLN A 255 16.71 -3.42 -6.39
CA GLN A 255 15.49 -4.17 -6.74
C GLN A 255 15.40 -4.46 -8.24
N TYR A 256 15.80 -3.53 -9.10
CA TYR A 256 15.72 -3.69 -10.56
C TYR A 256 17.04 -4.08 -11.23
N GLY A 257 18.12 -4.24 -10.46
CA GLY A 257 19.43 -4.61 -10.99
C GLY A 257 19.98 -3.60 -12.00
N ILE A 258 19.54 -2.33 -11.94
CA ILE A 258 19.98 -1.29 -12.89
C ILE A 258 21.42 -0.92 -12.54
N THR A 259 22.38 -1.57 -13.19
CA THR A 259 23.81 -1.27 -13.09
C THR A 259 24.20 0.03 -13.79
N ASP A 260 23.32 0.61 -14.61
CA ASP A 260 23.59 1.83 -15.38
C ASP A 260 23.03 3.10 -14.71
N LYS A 261 23.93 3.93 -14.22
CA LYS A 261 23.64 5.24 -13.59
C LYS A 261 22.91 6.23 -14.51
N THR A 262 22.87 5.99 -15.82
CA THR A 262 22.32 6.87 -16.86
C THR A 262 20.79 6.82 -17.01
N LYS A 263 20.09 5.91 -16.31
CA LYS A 263 18.61 5.82 -16.35
C LYS A 263 17.88 6.52 -15.20
N LEU A 264 18.62 7.10 -14.26
CA LEU A 264 18.09 7.78 -13.06
C LEU A 264 18.29 9.31 -13.10
N GLU A 265 18.62 9.84 -14.28
CA GLU A 265 18.79 11.27 -14.61
C GLU A 265 17.73 11.78 -15.59
#